data_AF-A0A1C0ADD4-F1
#
_entry.id   AF-A0A1C0ADD4-F1
#
_cell.length_a   1.000
_cell.length_b   1.000
_cell.length_c   1.000
_cell.angle_alpha   90.00
_cell.angle_beta   90.00
_cell.angle_gamma   90.00
#
_symmetry.space_group_name_H-M   'P 1'
#
loop_
_entity.id
_entity.type
_entity.pdbx_description
1 polymer ?
#
loop_
_entity_poly.entity_id
_entity_poly.type
_entity_poly.pdbx_seq_one_letter_code
_entity_poly.pdbx_strand_id
1 'polypeptide(L)' 'MTKKERILDLISKNPYLSLDEIGEQTDSSSNYVRTILAGEGLTLTKLRKFYGKKAAEQGFRIDLEEFRKGDN' A
#
# COMPACT_ATOMS: atom_id res chain seq x y z
N MET A 1 -6.02 5.78 15.02
CA MET A 1 -5.66 5.05 13.79
C MET A 1 -6.62 3.88 13.59
N THR A 2 -7.43 3.95 12.55
CA THR A 2 -8.40 2.93 12.12
C THR A 2 -7.71 1.76 11.42
N LYS A 3 -8.36 0.59 11.30
CA LYS A 3 -7.82 -0.57 10.55
C LYS A 3 -7.40 -0.19 9.13
N LYS A 4 -8.23 0.61 8.43
CA LYS A 4 -7.92 1.19 7.12
C LYS A 4 -6.60 1.97 7.13
N GLU A 5 -6.41 2.90 8.06
CA GLU A 5 -5.18 3.68 8.15
C GLU A 5 -3.95 2.81 8.43
N ARG A 6 -4.06 1.77 9.27
CA ARG A 6 -2.94 0.83 9.50
C ARG A 6 -2.56 0.08 8.23
N ILE A 7 -3.56 -0.39 7.48
CA ILE A 7 -3.38 -1.10 6.21
C ILE A 7 -2.62 -0.21 5.22
N LEU A 8 -3.07 1.04 5.04
CA LEU A 8 -2.43 1.99 4.12
C LEU A 8 -1.01 2.37 4.57
N ASP A 9 -0.77 2.54 5.87
CA ASP A 9 0.56 2.82 6.42
C ASP A 9 1.56 1.68 6.16
N LEU A 10 1.15 0.42 6.38
CA LEU A 10 1.99 -0.75 6.13
C LEU A 10 2.37 -0.88 4.66
N ILE A 11 1.39 -0.73 3.76
CA ILE A 11 1.60 -0.84 2.31
C ILE A 11 2.48 0.30 1.78
N SER A 12 2.30 1.51 2.33
CA SER A 12 3.11 2.69 1.98
C SER A 12 4.59 2.51 2.38
N LYS A 13 4.85 1.84 3.50
CA LYS A 13 6.21 1.54 3.99
C LYS A 13 6.84 0.36 3.26
N ASN A 14 6.06 -0.70 3.04
CA ASN A 14 6.54 -1.93 2.40
C ASN A 14 5.47 -2.52 1.47
N PRO A 15 5.46 -2.12 0.18
CA PRO A 15 4.48 -2.61 -0.80
C PRO A 15 4.74 -4.05 -1.26
N TYR A 16 5.84 -4.68 -0.83
CA TYR A 16 6.16 -6.06 -1.16
C TYR A 16 5.50 -7.07 -0.23
N LEU A 17 4.94 -6.62 0.90
CA LEU A 17 4.07 -7.46 1.72
C LEU A 17 2.91 -8.01 0.88
N SER A 18 2.53 -9.24 1.17
CA SER A 18 1.34 -9.87 0.64
C SER A 18 0.09 -9.38 1.36
N LEU A 19 -1.08 -9.56 0.73
CA LEU A 19 -2.37 -9.20 1.33
C LEU A 19 -2.63 -9.97 2.64
N ASP A 20 -2.10 -11.18 2.76
CA ASP A 20 -2.24 -12.03 3.93
C ASP A 20 -1.40 -11.49 5.09
N GLU A 21 -0.11 -11.21 4.86
CA GLU A 21 0.77 -10.60 5.86
C GLU A 21 0.25 -9.25 6.37
N ILE A 22 -0.32 -8.43 5.48
CA ILE A 22 -0.95 -7.16 5.87
C ILE A 22 -2.20 -7.43 6.72
N GLY A 23 -2.99 -8.45 6.35
CA GLY A 23 -4.16 -8.87 7.10
C GLY A 23 -3.81 -9.31 8.52
N GLU A 24 -2.83 -10.21 8.66
CA GLU A 24 -2.34 -10.69 9.96
C GLU A 24 -1.86 -9.54 10.86
N GLN A 25 -1.07 -8.60 10.33
CA GLN A 25 -0.56 -7.47 11.09
C GLN A 25 -1.63 -6.44 11.50
N THR A 26 -2.78 -6.45 10.81
CA THR A 26 -3.88 -5.50 11.04
C THR A 26 -5.14 -6.15 11.61
N ASP A 27 -5.05 -7.41 12.04
CA ASP A 27 -6.19 -8.19 12.53
C ASP A 27 -7.35 -8.15 11.52
N SER A 28 -7.04 -8.41 10.25
CA SER A 28 -7.96 -8.28 9.12
C SER A 28 -7.77 -9.44 8.14
N SER A 29 -8.78 -9.69 7.30
CA SER A 29 -8.66 -10.67 6.23
C SER A 29 -7.96 -10.08 5.00
N SER A 30 -7.27 -10.91 4.23
CA SER A 30 -6.71 -10.53 2.94
C SER A 30 -7.76 -9.97 1.96
N ASN A 31 -9.01 -10.47 2.03
CA ASN A 31 -10.14 -9.91 1.29
C ASN A 31 -10.47 -8.48 1.73
N TYR A 32 -10.48 -8.19 3.04
CA TYR A 32 -10.70 -6.84 3.53
C TYR A 32 -9.59 -5.88 3.06
N VAL A 33 -8.33 -6.29 3.14
CA VAL A 33 -7.18 -5.51 2.63
C VAL A 33 -7.35 -5.20 1.14
N ARG A 34 -7.76 -6.19 0.32
CA ARG A 34 -8.05 -5.99 -1.11
C ARG A 34 -9.17 -4.98 -1.32
N THR A 35 -10.26 -5.05 -0.55
CA THR A 35 -11.37 -4.09 -0.62
C THR A 35 -10.91 -2.67 -0.30
N ILE A 36 -10.07 -2.49 0.72
CA ILE A 36 -9.51 -1.18 1.06
C ILE A 36 -8.64 -0.64 -0.08
N LEU A 37 -7.75 -1.45 -0.63
CA LEU A 37 -6.92 -1.05 -1.77
C LEU A 37 -7.78 -0.64 -2.98
N ALA A 38 -8.79 -1.45 -3.34
CA ALA A 38 -9.69 -1.16 -4.44
C ALA A 38 -10.50 0.13 -4.21
N GLY A 39 -10.98 0.35 -2.98
CA GLY A 39 -11.70 1.57 -2.60
C GLY A 39 -10.85 2.84 -2.71
N GLU A 40 -9.53 2.72 -2.62
CA GLU A 40 -8.58 3.81 -2.81
C GLU A 40 -8.00 3.89 -4.25
N GLY A 41 -8.45 3.02 -5.17
CA GLY A 41 -7.91 2.93 -6.53
C GLY A 41 -6.49 2.37 -6.61
N LEU A 42 -6.03 1.69 -5.56
CA LEU A 42 -4.67 1.16 -5.42
C LEU A 42 -4.60 -0.32 -5.81
N THR A 43 -3.44 -0.74 -6.34
CA THR A 43 -3.08 -2.15 -6.46
C THR A 43 -1.64 -2.36 -6.01
N LEU A 44 -1.33 -3.51 -5.39
CA LEU A 44 0.03 -3.81 -4.96
C LEU A 44 1.03 -3.77 -6.14
N THR A 45 0.62 -4.19 -7.33
CA THR A 45 1.47 -4.13 -8.54
C THR A 45 1.87 -2.70 -8.89
N LYS A 46 0.91 -1.76 -8.92
CA LYS A 46 1.21 -0.36 -9.22
C LYS A 46 2.08 0.27 -8.11
N LEU A 47 1.77 -0.03 -6.85
CA LEU A 47 2.52 0.44 -5.69
C LEU A 47 3.97 -0.05 -5.71
N ARG A 48 4.20 -1.33 -6.03
CA ARG A 48 5.56 -1.91 -6.16
C ARG A 48 6.34 -1.26 -7.29
N LYS A 49 5.70 -0.99 -8.44
CA LYS A 49 6.33 -0.29 -9.56
C LYS A 49 6.76 1.12 -9.18
N PHE A 50 5.89 1.86 -8.50
CA PHE A 50 6.19 3.21 -8.03
C PHE A 50 7.29 3.21 -6.97
N TYR A 51 7.21 2.28 -6.01
CA TYR A 51 8.23 2.11 -4.99
C TYR A 51 9.58 1.73 -5.58
N GLY A 52 9.66 0.77 -6.51
CA GLY A 52 10.92 0.40 -7.14
C GLY A 52 11.57 1.57 -7.89
N LYS A 53 10.75 2.42 -8.54
CA LYS A 53 11.23 3.64 -9.20
C LYS A 53 11.85 4.64 -8.21
N LYS A 54 11.23 4.81 -7.04
CA LYS A 54 11.62 5.80 -6.03
C LYS A 54 12.62 5.27 -4.98
N ALA A 55 12.65 3.97 -4.72
CA ALA A 55 13.59 3.31 -3.82
C ALA A 55 15.02 3.32 -4.38
N ALA A 56 15.15 3.45 -5.71
CA ALA A 56 16.40 3.81 -6.35
C ALA A 56 16.97 5.17 -5.86
N GLU A 57 16.15 6.01 -5.22
CA GLU A 57 16.50 7.35 -4.71
C GLU A 57 16.76 7.38 -3.18
N GLN A 58 16.94 6.22 -2.52
CA GLN A 58 17.20 6.00 -1.08
C GLN A 58 16.04 6.30 -0.09
N GLY A 59 15.85 5.42 0.90
CA GLY A 59 15.06 5.66 2.12
C GLY A 59 13.55 5.88 1.94
N PHE A 60 12.97 5.38 0.84
CA PHE A 60 11.68 5.85 0.37
C PHE A 60 10.47 5.19 1.04
N ARG A 61 9.50 6.02 1.42
CA ARG A 61 8.12 5.64 1.77
C ARG A 61 7.19 6.17 0.67
N ILE A 62 6.23 5.36 0.22
CA ILE A 62 5.24 5.81 -0.77
C ILE A 62 4.32 6.86 -0.14
N ASP A 63 4.35 8.08 -0.64
CA ASP A 63 3.25 9.01 -0.41
C ASP A 63 2.06 8.59 -1.29
N LEU A 64 0.98 8.12 -0.65
CA LEU A 64 -0.18 7.57 -1.36
C LEU A 64 -0.98 8.66 -2.08
N GLU A 65 -0.89 9.93 -1.66
CA GLU A 65 -1.58 11.03 -2.33
C GLU A 65 -0.82 11.47 -3.59
N GLU A 66 0.51 11.58 -3.54
CA GLU A 66 1.37 11.80 -4.70
C GLU A 66 1.18 10.68 -5.72
N PHE A 67 1.20 9.42 -5.27
CA PHE A 67 0.99 8.26 -6.14
C PHE A 67 -0.35 8.37 -6.90
N ARG A 68 -1.44 8.74 -6.20
CA ARG A 68 -2.76 8.90 -6.81
C ARG A 68 -2.81 10.04 -7.83
N LYS A 69 -2.15 11.16 -7.56
CA LYS A 69 -2.12 12.32 -8.47
C LYS A 69 -1.33 12.03 -9.76
N GLY A 70 -0.36 11.12 -9.71
CA GLY A 70 0.47 10.77 -10.88
C GLY A 70 -0.06 9.62 -11.75
N ASP A 71 -1.13 8.94 -11.35
CA ASP A 71 -1.73 7.80 -12.08
C ASP A 71 -2.95 8.20 -12.95
N ASN A 72 -3.32 9.49 -12.97
CA ASN A 72 -4.41 10.07 -13.78
C ASN A 72 -3.86 10.92 -14.93
#